data_AF-A0A8T7GMA8-F1
#
_entry.id   AF-A0A8T7GMA8-F1
#
_cell.length_a   1.000
_cell.length_b   1.000
_cell.length_c   1.000
_cell.angle_alpha   90.00
_cell.angle_beta   90.00
_cell.angle_gamma   90.00
#
_symmetry.space_group_name_H-M   'P 1'
#
loop_
_entity.id
_entity.type
_entity.pdbx_description
1 polymer ?
#
loop_
_entity_poly.entity_id
_entity_poly.type
_entity_poly.pdbx_seq_one_letter_code
_entity_poly.pdbx_strand_id
1 'polypeptide(L)'
;MPRRVLARRRPDILSIVFSALEGREVCVVVHSDPGLRGLRGRVVLETRNCIIVEDARGRRRCVEKRGALLAFKQGAGAWVLVRGEEILGPLWERLRRLERGKGVVELVRAGEERRYTGCEASGEDV
;
A
#
# COMPACT_ATOMS: atom_id res chain seq x y z
N MET A 1 22.11 31.80 -3.93
CA MET A 1 20.91 31.03 -4.35
C MET A 1 21.05 29.60 -3.84
N PRO A 2 20.46 29.19 -2.70
CA PRO A 2 20.54 27.80 -2.30
C PRO A 2 19.65 26.96 -3.22
N ARG A 3 20.25 26.01 -3.94
CA ARG A 3 19.53 24.99 -4.70
C ARG A 3 18.72 24.17 -3.69
N ARG A 4 17.39 24.29 -3.74
CA ARG A 4 16.46 23.35 -3.08
C ARG A 4 16.78 21.95 -3.59
N VAL A 5 17.56 21.18 -2.83
CA VAL A 5 17.64 19.75 -3.00
C VAL A 5 16.24 19.23 -2.68
N LEU A 6 15.47 18.88 -3.71
CA LEU A 6 14.21 18.17 -3.54
C LEU A 6 14.55 16.89 -2.78
N ALA A 7 14.30 16.90 -1.47
CA ALA A 7 14.45 15.74 -0.63
C ALA A 7 13.71 14.60 -1.31
N ARG A 8 14.44 13.58 -1.78
CA ARG A 8 13.84 12.37 -2.34
C ARG A 8 13.00 11.76 -1.21
N ARG A 9 11.70 12.05 -1.19
CA ARG A 9 10.77 11.52 -0.18
C ARG A 9 10.90 10.00 -0.26
N ARG A 10 11.41 9.38 0.82
CA ARG A 10 11.55 7.93 0.88
C ARG A 10 10.15 7.32 0.68
N PRO A 11 10.02 6.18 -0.03
CA PRO A 11 8.74 5.51 -0.14
C PRO A 11 8.24 5.15 1.25
N ASP A 12 7.15 5.78 1.68
CA ASP A 12 6.58 5.63 3.00
C ASP A 12 5.32 4.77 2.93
N ILE A 13 5.36 3.61 3.58
CA ILE A 13 4.23 2.67 3.59
C ILE A 13 2.98 3.29 4.21
N LEU A 14 3.16 4.19 5.18
CA LEU A 14 2.08 4.92 5.83
C LEU A 14 1.31 5.79 4.83
N SER A 15 1.96 6.37 3.81
CA SER A 15 1.27 7.09 2.73
C SER A 15 0.30 6.18 1.97
N ILE A 16 0.61 4.90 1.79
CA ILE A 16 -0.28 3.96 1.11
C ILE A 16 -1.40 3.53 2.05
N VAL A 17 -1.04 3.09 3.26
CA VAL A 17 -1.96 2.46 4.21
C VAL A 17 -2.99 3.45 4.76
N PHE A 18 -2.65 4.73 4.85
CA PHE A 18 -3.54 5.77 5.40
C PHE A 18 -3.96 6.82 4.36
N SER A 19 -4.00 6.45 3.08
CA SER A 19 -4.62 7.27 2.03
C SER A 19 -5.70 6.51 1.24
N ALA A 20 -6.43 7.25 0.41
CA ALA A 20 -7.26 6.67 -0.63
C ALA A 20 -6.42 5.75 -1.53
N LEU A 21 -6.99 4.61 -1.91
CA LEU A 21 -6.34 3.65 -2.81
C LEU A 21 -6.80 3.85 -4.26
N GLU A 22 -8.00 4.40 -4.48
CA GLU A 22 -8.51 4.75 -5.80
C GLU A 22 -7.50 5.62 -6.56
N GLY A 23 -7.32 5.29 -7.84
CA GLY A 23 -6.37 5.96 -8.71
C GLY A 23 -4.92 5.47 -8.55
N ARG A 24 -4.57 4.66 -7.55
CA ARG A 24 -3.19 4.13 -7.44
C ARG A 24 -2.95 2.99 -8.43
N GLU A 25 -1.74 2.93 -8.98
CA GLU A 25 -1.26 1.75 -9.72
C GLU A 25 -0.88 0.64 -8.73
N VAL A 26 -1.33 -0.58 -8.99
CA VAL A 26 -1.11 -1.75 -8.14
C VAL A 26 -0.73 -2.99 -8.97
N CYS A 27 0.07 -3.86 -8.38
CA CYS A 27 0.36 -5.20 -8.87
C CYS A 27 0.08 -6.22 -7.76
N VAL A 28 -0.62 -7.32 -8.08
CA VAL A 28 -0.88 -8.42 -7.14
C VAL A 28 0.30 -9.38 -7.17
N VAL A 29 1.08 -9.45 -6.09
CA VAL A 29 2.28 -10.29 -5.98
C VAL A 29 1.92 -11.68 -5.48
N VAL A 30 1.14 -11.76 -4.41
CA VAL A 30 0.66 -13.02 -3.81
C VAL A 30 -0.86 -12.93 -3.66
N HIS A 31 -1.55 -14.01 -4.00
CA HIS A 31 -2.98 -14.17 -3.78
C HIS A 31 -3.36 -15.66 -3.76
N SER A 32 -4.44 -16.04 -3.06
CA SER A 32 -4.95 -17.41 -3.04
C SER A 32 -5.39 -17.86 -4.43
N ASP A 33 -6.26 -17.07 -5.10
CA ASP A 33 -6.62 -17.24 -6.51
C ASP A 33 -5.40 -17.04 -7.45
N PRO A 34 -4.95 -18.10 -8.17
CA PRO A 34 -3.85 -18.02 -9.12
C PRO A 34 -4.12 -17.06 -10.29
N GLY A 35 -5.38 -16.89 -10.70
CA GLY A 35 -5.78 -16.02 -11.80
C GLY A 35 -5.74 -14.52 -11.47
N LEU A 36 -5.44 -14.17 -10.22
CA LEU A 36 -5.19 -12.79 -9.78
C LEU A 36 -3.70 -12.49 -9.59
N ARG A 37 -2.83 -13.51 -9.51
CA ARG A 37 -1.38 -13.29 -9.37
C ARG A 37 -0.81 -12.64 -10.62
N GLY A 38 0.01 -11.61 -10.44
CA GLY A 38 0.55 -10.79 -11.52
C GLY A 38 -0.45 -9.82 -12.16
N LEU A 39 -1.69 -9.74 -11.66
CA LEU A 39 -2.64 -8.73 -12.11
C LEU A 39 -2.07 -7.33 -11.84
N ARG A 40 -1.90 -6.54 -12.88
CA ARG A 40 -1.43 -5.16 -12.81
C ARG A 40 -2.47 -4.22 -13.39
N GLY A 41 -2.73 -3.13 -12.70
CA GLY A 41 -3.72 -2.15 -13.12
C GLY A 41 -3.85 -0.96 -12.19
N ARG A 42 -4.94 -0.21 -12.35
CA ARG A 42 -5.30 0.90 -11.48
C ARG A 42 -6.44 0.48 -10.56
N VAL A 43 -6.37 0.88 -9.29
CA VAL A 43 -7.51 0.71 -8.38
C VAL A 43 -8.60 1.69 -8.77
N VAL A 44 -9.79 1.20 -9.08
CA VAL A 44 -10.95 2.04 -9.43
C VAL A 44 -11.95 2.19 -8.28
N LEU A 45 -11.95 1.24 -7.34
CA LEU A 45 -12.81 1.27 -6.17
C LEU A 45 -12.15 0.49 -5.02
N GLU A 46 -12.11 1.08 -3.84
CA GLU A 46 -11.84 0.37 -2.60
C GLU A 46 -13.17 0.01 -1.91
N THR A 47 -13.33 -1.27 -1.56
CA THR A 47 -14.40 -1.70 -0.64
C THR A 47 -13.79 -2.09 0.71
N ARG A 48 -14.62 -2.55 1.64
CA ARG A 48 -14.12 -3.01 2.95
C ARG A 48 -13.09 -4.14 2.80
N ASN A 49 -13.41 -5.15 1.99
CA ASN A 49 -12.64 -6.39 1.92
C ASN A 49 -11.83 -6.53 0.63
N CYS A 50 -12.15 -5.74 -0.40
CA CYS A 50 -11.55 -5.90 -1.71
C CYS A 50 -11.11 -4.56 -2.30
N ILE A 51 -10.27 -4.64 -3.33
CA ILE A 51 -10.04 -3.55 -4.28
C ILE A 51 -10.48 -4.02 -5.67
N ILE A 52 -11.14 -3.14 -6.42
CA ILE A 52 -11.41 -3.40 -7.83
C ILE A 52 -10.25 -2.82 -8.63
N VAL A 53 -9.58 -3.69 -9.39
CA VAL A 53 -8.46 -3.32 -10.25
C VAL A 53 -8.90 -3.38 -11.70
N GLU A 54 -8.67 -2.30 -12.42
CA GLU A 54 -8.87 -2.21 -13.85
C GLU A 54 -7.52 -2.37 -14.57
N ASP A 55 -7.43 -3.37 -15.44
CA ASP A 55 -6.21 -3.63 -16.23
C ASP A 55 -6.11 -2.70 -17.45
N ALA A 56 -4.99 -2.76 -18.18
CA ALA A 56 -4.77 -1.95 -19.38
C ALA A 56 -5.76 -2.24 -20.53
N ARG A 57 -6.53 -3.33 -20.45
CA ARG A 57 -7.57 -3.70 -21.42
C ARG A 57 -8.96 -3.27 -20.95
N GLY A 58 -9.06 -2.51 -19.85
CA GLY A 58 -10.32 -2.06 -19.25
C GLY A 58 -11.10 -3.15 -18.50
N ARG A 59 -10.49 -4.33 -18.27
CA ARG A 59 -11.17 -5.40 -17.53
C ARG A 59 -11.05 -5.16 -16.04
N ARG A 60 -12.17 -5.26 -15.34
CA ARG A 60 -12.24 -5.10 -13.88
C ARG A 60 -12.22 -6.44 -13.17
N ARG A 61 -11.35 -6.55 -12.17
CA ARG A 61 -11.22 -7.74 -11.33
C ARG A 61 -11.30 -7.32 -9.87
N CYS A 62 -12.09 -8.06 -9.10
CA CYS A 62 -12.16 -7.92 -7.65
C CYS A 62 -10.98 -8.68 -7.04
N VAL A 63 -10.14 -7.99 -6.28
CA VAL A 63 -9.01 -8.59 -5.55
C VAL A 63 -9.32 -8.50 -4.07
N GLU A 64 -9.43 -9.64 -3.40
CA GLU A 64 -9.60 -9.66 -1.94
C GLU A 64 -8.30 -9.17 -1.29
N LYS A 65 -8.43 -8.33 -0.26
CA LYS A 65 -7.27 -7.82 0.47
C LYS A 65 -6.67 -8.91 1.36
N ARG A 66 -7.51 -9.69 2.03
CA ARG A 66 -7.05 -10.72 3.00
C ARG A 66 -6.18 -11.77 2.30
N GLY A 67 -5.00 -12.03 2.84
CA GLY A 67 -4.03 -12.98 2.29
C GLY A 67 -3.34 -12.50 1.01
N ALA A 68 -3.57 -11.26 0.57
CA ALA A 68 -2.92 -10.69 -0.60
C ALA A 68 -1.65 -9.93 -0.22
N LEU A 69 -0.63 -10.03 -1.09
CA LEU A 69 0.52 -9.12 -1.07
C LEU A 69 0.44 -8.22 -2.30
N LEU A 70 0.33 -6.91 -2.07
CA LEU A 70 0.03 -5.92 -3.09
C LEU A 70 1.19 -4.94 -3.21
N ALA A 71 1.73 -4.77 -4.41
CA ALA A 71 2.73 -3.76 -4.70
C ALA A 71 2.03 -2.49 -5.21
N PHE A 72 2.09 -1.40 -4.47
CA PHE A 72 1.58 -0.09 -4.91
C PHE A 72 2.70 0.79 -5.42
N LYS A 73 2.47 1.46 -6.55
CA LYS A 73 3.44 2.41 -7.10
C LYS A 73 3.45 3.70 -6.29
N GLN A 74 4.64 4.23 -6.03
CA GLN A 74 4.87 5.49 -5.35
C GLN A 74 5.90 6.33 -6.13
N GLY A 75 5.49 7.53 -6.54
CA GLY A 75 6.34 8.44 -7.32
C GLY A 75 6.80 7.86 -8.66
N ALA A 76 7.94 8.36 -9.16
CA ALA A 76 8.43 8.09 -10.51
C ALA A 76 8.99 6.68 -10.74
N GLY A 77 9.00 5.79 -9.73
CA GLY A 77 9.55 4.45 -9.92
C GLY A 77 9.69 3.57 -8.68
N ALA A 78 9.22 4.01 -7.51
CA ALA A 78 9.24 3.16 -6.34
C ALA A 78 7.96 2.31 -6.27
N TRP A 79 8.09 1.11 -5.71
CA TRP A 79 6.97 0.26 -5.34
C TRP A 79 7.05 -0.05 -3.86
N VAL A 80 5.89 -0.11 -3.21
CA VAL A 80 5.74 -0.42 -1.79
C VAL A 80 4.90 -1.69 -1.70
N LEU A 81 5.44 -2.74 -1.08
CA LEU A 81 4.63 -3.93 -0.79
C LEU A 81 3.81 -3.68 0.47
N VAL A 82 2.53 -3.99 0.36
CA VAL A 82 1.55 -3.84 1.42
C VAL A 82 0.80 -5.16 1.50
N ARG A 83 0.78 -5.76 2.68
CA ARG A 83 -0.14 -6.85 2.97
C ARG A 83 -1.56 -6.32 3.00
N GLY A 84 -2.50 -7.05 2.41
CA GLY A 84 -3.86 -6.56 2.39
C GLY A 84 -4.52 -6.51 3.77
N GLU A 85 -3.99 -7.22 4.79
CA GLU A 85 -4.37 -7.05 6.20
C GLU A 85 -4.23 -5.60 6.68
N GLU A 86 -3.16 -4.92 6.26
CA GLU A 86 -2.88 -3.53 6.63
C GLU A 86 -3.91 -2.56 6.06
N ILE A 87 -4.49 -2.91 4.91
CA ILE A 87 -5.49 -2.09 4.22
C ILE A 87 -6.91 -2.66 4.31
N LEU A 88 -7.19 -3.58 5.24
CA LEU A 88 -8.55 -4.03 5.50
C LEU A 88 -9.41 -2.87 6.00
N GLY A 89 -10.63 -2.77 5.48
CA GLY A 89 -11.54 -1.67 5.76
C GLY A 89 -11.32 -0.44 4.88
N PRO A 90 -12.33 0.43 4.75
CA PRO A 90 -12.18 1.73 4.08
C PRO A 90 -11.23 2.67 4.84
N LEU A 91 -10.77 3.74 4.18
CA LEU A 91 -9.79 4.69 4.74
C LEU A 91 -10.12 5.17 6.17
N TRP A 92 -11.36 5.55 6.43
CA TRP A 92 -11.79 6.03 7.75
C TRP A 92 -11.69 4.97 8.86
N GLU A 93 -11.84 3.68 8.53
CA GLU A 93 -11.57 2.59 9.49
C GLU A 93 -10.07 2.45 9.76
N ARG A 94 -9.24 2.61 8.72
CA ARG A 94 -7.78 2.53 8.81
C ARG A 94 -7.23 3.67 9.68
N LEU A 95 -7.69 4.91 9.47
CA LEU A 95 -7.28 6.06 10.27
C LEU A 95 -7.59 5.90 11.77
N ARG A 96 -8.76 5.37 12.14
CA ARG A 96 -9.09 5.10 13.55
C ARG A 96 -8.21 4.05 14.22
N ARG A 97 -7.59 3.14 13.46
CA ARG A 97 -6.61 2.18 14.01
C ARG A 97 -5.34 2.90 14.45
N LEU A 98 -4.90 3.87 13.66
CA LEU A 98 -3.76 4.74 13.98
C LEU A 98 -4.03 5.57 15.24
N GLU A 99 -5.19 6.22 15.33
CA GLU A 99 -5.58 7.02 16.51
C GLU A 99 -5.63 6.21 17.81
N ARG A 100 -5.88 4.90 17.72
CA ARG A 100 -5.97 3.98 18.86
C ARG A 100 -4.63 3.32 19.21
N GLY A 101 -3.53 3.69 18.56
CA GLY A 101 -2.23 3.02 18.71
C GLY A 101 -2.23 1.55 18.28
N LYS A 102 -3.26 1.11 17.55
CA LYS A 102 -3.43 -0.27 17.09
C LYS A 102 -3.03 -0.37 15.63
N GLY A 103 -1.73 -0.38 15.34
CA GLY A 103 -1.23 -0.52 13.97
C GLY A 103 0.22 -0.96 13.96
N VAL A 104 0.45 -2.19 13.52
CA VAL A 104 1.77 -2.69 13.13
C VAL A 104 1.72 -2.80 11.63
N VAL A 105 2.40 -1.90 10.92
CA VAL A 105 2.49 -1.96 9.46
C VAL A 105 3.80 -2.64 9.11
N GLU A 106 3.76 -3.82 8.52
CA GLU A 106 5.00 -4.45 8.02
C GLU A 106 5.16 -4.16 6.53
N LEU A 107 6.33 -3.61 6.21
CA LEU A 107 6.82 -3.43 4.86
C LEU A 107 7.63 -4.66 4.49
N VAL A 108 7.29 -5.26 3.36
CA VAL A 108 8.19 -6.21 2.69
C VAL A 108 8.86 -5.43 1.55
N ARG A 109 10.19 -5.31 1.55
CA ARG A 109 10.94 -5.01 0.33
C ARG A 109 11.52 -6.32 -0.19
N ALA A 110 11.86 -6.37 -1.48
CA ALA A 110 12.50 -7.53 -2.09
C ALA A 110 13.72 -7.97 -1.25
N GLY A 111 13.53 -8.98 -0.39
CA GLY A 111 14.53 -9.52 0.53
C GLY A 111 14.67 -8.87 1.91
N GLU A 112 13.84 -7.90 2.31
CA GLU A 112 13.97 -7.21 3.60
C GLU A 112 12.59 -6.96 4.25
N GLU A 113 12.35 -7.59 5.40
CA GLU A 113 11.16 -7.38 6.23
C GLU A 113 11.42 -6.24 7.22
N ARG A 114 10.57 -5.21 7.22
CA ARG A 114 10.66 -4.09 8.17
C ARG A 114 9.32 -3.87 8.85
N ARG A 115 9.34 -3.89 10.19
CA ARG A 115 8.16 -3.71 11.04
C ARG A 115 8.07 -2.27 11.52
N TYR A 116 6.98 -1.57 11.21
CA TYR A 116 6.70 -0.23 11.71
C TYR A 116 5.59 -0.31 12.75
N THR A 117 5.91 -0.02 14.01
CA THR A 117 4.92 0.21 15.07
C THR A 117 4.50 1.68 15.05
N GLY A 118 3.18 1.94 15.07
CA GLY A 118 2.58 3.27 14.96
C GLY A 118 2.84 4.26 16.12
N CYS A 119 4.07 4.36 16.63
CA CYS A 119 4.47 5.35 17.63
C CYS A 119 5.81 6.06 17.37
N GLU A 120 6.58 5.75 16.31
CA GLU A 120 7.78 6.52 15.99
C GLU A 120 7.67 7.16 14.60
N ALA A 121 6.91 8.25 14.55
CA ALA A 121 7.21 9.32 13.61
C ALA A 121 8.33 10.17 14.26
N SER A 122 9.47 10.23 13.59
CA SER A 122 10.63 11.09 13.90
C SER A 122 11.28 10.89 15.28
N GLY A 123 12.24 9.97 15.33
CA GLY A 123 13.40 10.03 16.22
C GLY A 123 14.65 9.85 15.37
N GLU A 124 15.62 10.75 15.54
CA GLU A 124 16.87 10.84 14.81
C GLU A 124 17.66 9.51 14.80
N ASP A 125 18.24 9.19 13.65
CA ASP A 125 19.32 8.20 13.53
C ASP A 125 20.52 8.72 14.36
N VAL A 126 20.79 8.07 15.50
CA VAL A 126 22.13 8.05 16.14
C VAL A 126 22.91 6.88 15.57
#